data_AF-A0A538G7W8-F1
#
_entry.id   AF-A0A538G7W8-F1
#
_cell.length_a   1.000
_cell.length_b   1.000
_cell.length_c   1.000
_cell.angle_alpha   90.00
_cell.angle_beta   90.00
_cell.angle_gamma   90.00
#
_symmetry.space_group_name_H-M   'P 1'
#
loop_
_entity.id
_entity.type
_entity.pdbx_description
1 polymer ?
#
loop_
_entity_poly.entity_id
_entity_poly.type
_entity_poly.pdbx_seq_one_letter_code
_entity_poly.pdbx_strand_id
1 'polypeptide(L)' 'MSTMLQASPPVLTLRQKQVVELIAAGCSNEEVGERLGISPRTAKAHCDVLRQKLGVARRRQIP' A
#
# COMPACT_ATOMS: atom_id res chain seq x y z
N MET A 1 -10.89 27.06 15.90
CA MET A 1 -9.51 26.77 15.47
C MET A 1 -9.37 25.25 15.40
N SER A 2 -9.61 24.66 14.23
CA SER A 2 -9.49 23.21 14.03
C SER A 2 -8.14 22.93 13.40
N THR A 3 -7.19 22.48 14.20
CA THR A 3 -5.87 22.06 13.77
C THR A 3 -6.02 20.87 12.82
N MET A 4 -5.86 21.10 11.52
CA MET A 4 -5.65 20.00 10.57
C MET A 4 -4.28 19.40 10.90
N LEU A 5 -4.28 18.19 11.46
CA LEU A 5 -3.09 17.34 11.52
C LEU A 5 -2.68 17.05 10.07
N GLN A 6 -1.77 17.87 9.55
CA GLN A 6 -1.10 17.63 8.29
C GLN A 6 -0.20 16.41 8.52
N ALA A 7 -0.75 15.21 8.36
CA ALA A 7 0.04 14.00 8.35
C ALA A 7 0.95 14.09 7.12
N SER A 8 2.23 14.35 7.33
CA SER A 8 3.24 14.23 6.28
C SER A 8 3.03 12.88 5.60
N PRO A 9 2.93 12.82 4.25
CA PRO A 9 2.69 11.56 3.57
C PRO A 9 3.77 10.57 4.00
N PRO A 10 3.41 9.37 4.47
CA PRO A 10 4.40 8.43 4.96
C PRO A 10 5.44 8.18 3.88
N VAL A 11 6.71 8.20 4.27
CA VAL A 11 7.81 7.96 3.34
C VAL A 11 7.75 6.48 2.95
N LEU A 12 7.14 6.23 1.79
CA LEU A 12 7.07 4.93 1.15
C LEU A 12 8.35 4.71 0.33
N THR A 13 8.92 3.51 0.44
CA THR A 13 9.99 3.10 -0.47
C THR A 13 9.46 3.03 -1.90
N LEU A 14 10.35 3.06 -2.90
CA LEU A 14 9.96 2.90 -4.31
C LEU A 14 9.07 1.66 -4.51
N ARG A 15 9.45 0.55 -3.87
CA ARG A 15 8.69 -0.69 -3.95
C ARG A 15 7.31 -0.59 -3.31
N GLN A 16 7.20 0.09 -2.18
CA GLN A 16 5.93 0.35 -1.52
C GLN A 16 5.00 1.22 -2.39
N LYS A 17 5.55 2.23 -3.08
CA LYS A 17 4.79 3.07 -4.02
C LYS A 17 4.23 2.26 -5.19
N GLN A 18 5.05 1.39 -5.80
CA GLN A 18 4.59 0.50 -6.87
C GLN A 18 3.43 -0.40 -6.41
N VAL A 19 3.51 -0.93 -5.19
CA VAL A 19 2.42 -1.75 -4.63
C VAL A 19 1.15 -0.93 -4.43
N VAL A 20 1.27 0.31 -3.94
CA VAL A 20 0.13 1.25 -3.79
C VAL A 20 -0.52 1.54 -5.14
N GLU A 21 0.26 1.89 -6.16
CA GLU A 21 -0.25 2.16 -7.52
C GLU A 21 -1.03 0.99 -8.10
N LEU A 22 -0.54 -0.25 -7.91
CA LEU A 22 -1.24 -1.44 -8.38
C LEU A 22 -2.51 -1.74 -7.55
N ILE A 23 -2.51 -1.47 -6.25
CA ILE A 23 -3.71 -1.58 -5.42
C ILE A 23 -4.77 -0.57 -5.87
N ALA A 24 -4.37 0.69 -6.11
CA ALA A 24 -5.24 1.75 -6.59
C ALA A 24 -5.82 1.43 -7.99
N ALA A 25 -5.05 0.74 -8.83
CA ALA A 25 -5.52 0.21 -10.11
C ALA A 25 -6.47 -1.00 -9.99
N GLY A 26 -6.78 -1.45 -8.78
CA GLY A 26 -7.72 -2.57 -8.53
C GLY A 26 -7.10 -3.96 -8.63
N CYS A 27 -5.77 -4.08 -8.80
CA CYS A 27 -5.12 -5.38 -8.86
C CYS A 27 -5.32 -6.16 -7.54
N SER A 28 -5.32 -7.47 -7.61
CA SER A 28 -5.24 -8.44 -6.51
C SER A 28 -3.80 -8.66 -6.05
N ASN A 29 -3.59 -9.40 -4.95
CA ASN A 29 -2.23 -9.73 -4.52
C ASN A 29 -1.49 -10.66 -5.50
N GLU A 30 -2.24 -11.47 -6.26
CA GLU A 30 -1.69 -12.33 -7.30
C GLU A 30 -1.18 -11.51 -8.47
N GLU A 31 -2.00 -10.59 -8.99
CA GLU A 31 -1.60 -9.68 -10.07
C GLU A 31 -0.48 -8.71 -9.65
N VAL A 32 -0.50 -8.23 -8.40
CA VAL A 32 0.62 -7.46 -7.85
C VAL A 32 1.89 -8.30 -7.82
N GLY A 33 1.79 -9.56 -7.40
CA GLY A 33 2.91 -10.49 -7.39
C GLY A 33 3.50 -10.70 -8.77
N GLU A 34 2.64 -10.99 -9.75
CA GLU A 34 3.02 -11.21 -11.14
C GLU A 34 3.71 -9.98 -11.75
N ARG A 35 3.08 -8.79 -11.66
CA ARG A 35 3.62 -7.55 -12.23
C ARG A 35 4.94 -7.11 -11.60
N LEU A 36 5.14 -7.44 -10.33
CA LEU A 36 6.33 -7.06 -9.58
C LEU A 36 7.38 -8.17 -9.53
N GLY A 37 7.11 -9.38 -10.02
CA GLY A 37 8.03 -10.52 -9.94
C GLY A 37 8.25 -11.03 -8.52
N ILE A 38 7.21 -11.01 -7.67
CA ILE A 38 7.24 -11.51 -6.29
C ILE A 38 6.09 -12.47 -6.03
N SER A 39 6.19 -13.29 -4.99
CA SER A 39 5.07 -14.17 -4.63
C SER A 39 3.84 -13.37 -4.18
N PRO A 40 2.61 -13.88 -4.38
CA PRO A 40 1.39 -13.27 -3.84
C PRO A 40 1.44 -13.09 -2.32
N ARG A 41 2.14 -13.99 -1.61
CA ARG A 41 2.42 -13.88 -0.17
C ARG A 41 3.28 -12.66 0.16
N THR A 42 4.31 -12.38 -0.64
CA THR A 42 5.17 -11.19 -0.49
C THR A 42 4.37 -9.91 -0.78
N ALA A 43 3.52 -9.92 -1.82
CA ALA A 43 2.61 -8.81 -2.11
C ALA A 43 1.66 -8.53 -0.92
N LYS A 44 1.11 -9.59 -0.30
CA LYS A 44 0.30 -9.46 0.92
C LYS A 44 1.09 -8.84 2.08
N ALA A 45 2.33 -9.28 2.30
CA ALA A 45 3.20 -8.69 3.33
C ALA A 45 3.45 -7.20 3.11
N HIS A 46 3.67 -6.78 1.85
CA HIS A 46 3.74 -5.36 1.52
C HIS A 46 2.44 -4.61 1.85
N CYS A 47 1.27 -5.19 1.54
CA CYS A 47 -0.03 -4.60 1.90
C CYS A 47 -0.18 -4.42 3.41
N ASP A 48 0.27 -5.39 4.22
CA ASP A 48 0.17 -5.32 5.68
C ASP A 48 1.10 -4.24 6.26
N VAL A 49 2.32 -4.11 5.73
CA VAL A 49 3.23 -3.02 6.11
C VAL A 49 2.66 -1.66 5.68
N LEU A 50 2.07 -1.56 4.50
CA LEU A 50 1.42 -0.34 4.00
C LEU A 50 0.24 0.05 4.89
N ARG A 51 -0.61 -0.90 5.28
CA ARG A 51 -1.71 -0.68 6.22
C ARG A 51 -1.25 -0.09 7.54
N GLN A 52 -0.18 -0.65 8.12
CA GLN A 52 0.40 -0.14 9.36
C GLN A 52 0.98 1.27 9.17
N LYS A 53 1.74 1.50 8.10
CA LYS A 53 2.33 2.82 7.80
C LYS A 53 1.30 3.92 7.53
N LEU A 54 0.20 3.57 6.87
CA LEU A 54 -0.87 4.50 6.49
C LEU A 54 -1.95 4.63 7.57
N GLY A 55 -1.89 3.82 8.63
CA GLY A 55 -2.90 3.81 9.68
C GLY A 55 -4.27 3.30 9.22
N VAL A 56 -4.32 2.45 8.18
CA VAL A 56 -5.58 1.96 7.61
C VAL A 56 -5.83 0.49 7.94
N ALA A 57 -7.09 0.19 8.28
CA ALA A 57 -7.48 -1.15 8.70
C ALA A 57 -7.61 -2.12 7.52
N ARG A 58 -8.01 -1.64 6.34
CA ARG A 58 -8.35 -2.49 5.19
C ARG A 58 -7.54 -2.10 3.96
N ARG A 59 -7.18 -3.10 3.14
CA ARG A 59 -6.46 -2.90 1.87
C ARG A 59 -7.14 -1.90 0.93
N ARG A 60 -8.47 -1.94 0.84
CA ARG A 60 -9.28 -1.00 0.05
C ARG A 60 -9.21 0.47 0.51
N GLN A 61 -8.57 0.73 1.65
CA GLN A 61 -8.33 2.08 2.16
C GLN A 61 -6.89 2.54 1.89
N ILE A 62 -6.05 1.68 1.30
CA ILE A 62 -4.77 2.11 0.74
C ILE A 62 -5.13 2.97 -0.49
N PRO A 63 -4.62 4.21 -0.56
CA PRO A 63 -4.96 5.15 -1.63
C PRO A 63 -4.45 4.71 -3.00
#